data_AF-A0A8H4RBU8-F1
#
_entry.id   AF-A0A8H4RBU8-F1
#
_cell.length_a   1.000
_cell.length_b   1.000
_cell.length_c   1.000
_cell.angle_alpha   90.00
_cell.angle_beta   90.00
_cell.angle_gamma   90.00
#
_symmetry.space_group_name_H-M   'P 1'
#
loop_
_entity.id
_entity.type
_entity.pdbx_description
1 polymer ?
#
loop_
_entity_poly.entity_id
_entity_poly.type
_entity_poly.pdbx_seq_one_letter_code
_entity_poly.pdbx_strand_id
1 'polypeptide(L)'
;MFERLAGYVRSFERNEGLQQQMAPPYAKTVLLDLEDGFGRPEDHDNSFPENPYINPYCLHPVEKALMDANFASVEMNLKRFIAARKVVIEFLESQYRCINSESRQLAEFVKSFKRTGLLLDPAREHRNHAPGLWSSIMCLNYAGEVLLRLEDYARTFVRDVPQETKSVFRLMQANFARSYKSLPRELAMKTASDLVESSWDKGCHFFFAA
;
A
#
# COMPACT_ATOMS: atom_id res chain seq x y z
N MET A 1 -14.29 15.97 16.75
CA MET A 1 -13.53 15.30 15.66
C MET A 1 -12.05 15.69 15.67
N PHE A 2 -11.74 17.00 15.71
CA PHE A 2 -10.35 17.50 15.76
C PHE A 2 -9.56 17.09 17.01
N GLU A 3 -10.18 16.95 18.18
CA GLU A 3 -9.45 16.53 19.40
C GLU A 3 -8.94 15.09 19.35
N ARG A 4 -9.71 14.17 18.75
CA ARG A 4 -9.26 12.79 18.54
C ARG A 4 -8.11 12.72 17.55
N LEU A 5 -8.17 13.55 16.51
CA LEU A 5 -7.09 13.68 15.52
C LEU A 5 -5.84 14.30 16.15
N ALA A 6 -6.00 15.35 16.97
CA ALA A 6 -4.90 15.99 17.69
C ALA A 6 -4.27 15.04 18.72
N GLY A 7 -5.08 14.24 19.41
CA GLY A 7 -4.61 13.19 20.31
C GLY A 7 -3.80 12.13 19.56
N TYR A 8 -4.29 11.69 18.39
CA TYR A 8 -3.58 10.75 17.53
C TYR A 8 -2.25 11.32 17.02
N VAL A 9 -2.24 12.55 16.50
CA VAL A 9 -1.03 13.22 16.02
C VAL A 9 0.00 13.39 17.14
N ARG A 10 -0.42 13.86 18.32
CA ARG A 10 0.46 13.99 19.50
C ARG A 10 1.00 12.65 19.99
N SER A 11 0.21 11.57 19.91
CA SER A 11 0.69 10.23 20.25
C SER A 11 1.71 9.72 19.24
N PHE A 12 1.59 10.13 17.99
CA PHE A 12 2.51 9.80 16.91
C PHE A 12 3.85 10.54 17.06
N GLU A 13 3.81 11.82 17.45
CA GLU A 13 4.99 12.65 17.75
C GLU A 13 5.83 12.11 18.92
N ARG A 14 5.26 11.27 19.79
CA ARG A 14 5.97 10.67 20.94
C ARG A 14 6.79 9.42 20.58
N ASN A 15 6.56 8.82 19.41
CA ASN A 15 7.30 7.65 18.98
C ASN A 15 8.46 8.09 18.08
N GLU A 16 9.68 8.11 18.63
CA GLU A 16 10.87 8.57 17.92
C GLU A 16 11.15 7.79 16.62
N GLY A 17 10.84 6.49 16.58
CA GLY A 17 11.03 5.68 15.37
C GLY A 17 10.11 6.11 14.24
N LEU A 18 8.83 6.35 14.55
CA LEU A 18 7.86 6.86 13.57
C LEU A 18 8.13 8.32 13.21
N GLN A 19 8.62 9.12 14.15
CA GLN A 19 9.02 10.50 13.90
C GLN A 19 10.19 10.58 12.94
N GLN A 20 11.21 9.72 13.08
CA GLN A 20 12.33 9.64 12.15
C GLN A 20 11.89 9.15 10.76
N GLN A 21 10.97 8.18 10.69
CA GLN A 21 10.43 7.69 9.42
C GLN A 21 9.53 8.70 8.70
N MET A 22 8.82 9.56 9.44
CA MET A 22 7.96 10.60 8.88
C MET A 22 8.62 11.97 8.80
N ALA A 23 9.90 12.08 9.18
CA ALA A 23 10.66 13.32 9.02
C ALA A 23 10.77 13.63 7.52
N PRO A 24 10.22 14.76 7.06
CA PRO A 24 10.22 15.04 5.65
C PRO A 24 11.66 15.20 5.13
N PRO A 25 12.04 14.54 4.03
CA PRO A 25 13.40 14.67 3.48
C PRO A 25 13.70 16.11 3.04
N TYR A 26 12.66 16.88 2.70
CA TYR A 26 12.74 18.32 2.38
C TYR A 26 13.09 19.21 3.58
N ALA A 27 13.05 18.72 4.82
CA ALA A 27 13.62 19.45 5.95
C ALA A 27 15.16 19.44 5.95
N LYS A 28 15.79 18.48 5.25
CA LYS A 28 17.26 18.35 5.15
C LYS A 28 17.83 18.83 3.81
N THR A 29 17.09 18.69 2.71
CA THR A 29 17.63 18.88 1.34
C THR A 29 17.53 20.32 0.79
N VAL A 30 16.58 21.14 1.27
CA VAL A 30 16.35 22.45 0.64
C VAL A 30 17.48 23.46 0.91
N LEU A 31 18.30 23.25 1.94
CA LEU A 31 19.44 24.12 2.21
C LEU A 31 20.67 23.83 1.34
N LEU A 32 20.70 22.74 0.57
CA LEU A 32 21.88 22.35 -0.21
C LEU A 32 21.69 22.45 -1.73
N ASP A 33 20.47 22.29 -2.26
CA ASP A 33 20.27 22.13 -3.71
C ASP A 33 19.82 23.39 -4.47
N LEU A 34 19.62 24.53 -3.80
CA LEU A 34 19.29 25.80 -4.47
C LEU A 34 20.51 26.67 -4.77
N GLU A 35 21.69 26.32 -4.25
CA GLU A 35 22.93 27.08 -4.48
C GLU A 35 23.85 26.46 -5.55
N ASP A 36 23.72 25.17 -5.88
CA ASP A 36 24.61 24.52 -6.84
C ASP A 36 23.89 24.27 -8.17
N GLY A 37 24.13 25.16 -9.13
CA GLY A 37 23.55 25.10 -10.47
C GLY A 37 23.98 23.85 -11.23
N PHE A 38 23.04 23.24 -11.97
CA PHE A 38 23.27 22.36 -13.11
C PHE A 38 24.54 21.48 -13.02
N GLY A 39 24.70 20.74 -11.92
CA GLY A 39 25.78 19.78 -11.72
C GLY A 39 25.60 18.53 -12.58
N ARG A 40 26.73 18.03 -13.11
CA ARG A 40 26.85 16.95 -14.09
C ARG A 40 26.22 15.61 -13.63
N PRO A 41 25.77 14.76 -14.57
CA PRO A 41 25.12 13.47 -14.29
C PRO A 41 26.14 12.35 -14.04
N GLU A 42 27.14 12.55 -13.19
CA GLU A 42 28.12 11.52 -12.85
C GLU A 42 28.35 11.52 -11.33
N ASP A 43 28.20 10.35 -10.72
CA ASP A 43 28.49 10.02 -9.31
C ASP A 43 27.44 10.34 -8.22
N HIS A 44 26.14 10.32 -8.54
CA HIS A 44 25.15 10.06 -7.49
C HIS A 44 25.15 8.56 -7.16
N ASP A 45 25.74 8.26 -6.01
CA ASP A 45 25.48 7.05 -5.23
C ASP A 45 24.01 6.65 -5.41
N ASN A 46 23.76 5.42 -5.91
CA ASN A 46 22.45 4.90 -6.31
C ASN A 46 21.48 4.69 -5.12
N SER A 47 21.60 5.50 -4.08
CA SER A 47 20.62 5.66 -3.02
C SER A 47 19.42 6.44 -3.57
N PHE A 48 18.63 5.75 -4.38
CA PHE A 48 17.27 6.22 -4.70
C PHE A 48 16.58 6.63 -3.39
N PRO A 49 15.86 7.76 -3.37
CA PRO A 49 15.11 8.14 -2.19
C PRO A 49 14.21 6.99 -1.75
N GLU A 50 14.19 6.73 -0.45
CA GLU A 50 13.39 5.69 0.20
C GLU A 50 11.90 5.79 -0.23
N ASN A 51 11.47 7.01 -0.59
CA ASN A 51 10.22 7.28 -1.27
C ASN A 51 10.42 7.46 -2.80
N PRO A 52 9.94 6.52 -3.63
CA PRO A 52 10.12 6.57 -5.08
C PRO A 52 9.23 7.62 -5.78
N TYR A 53 8.37 8.33 -5.04
CA TYR A 53 7.54 9.45 -5.52
C TYR A 53 8.26 10.81 -5.40
N ILE A 54 9.44 10.82 -4.78
CA ILE A 54 10.33 11.98 -4.69
C ILE A 54 11.37 11.83 -5.79
N ASN A 55 11.12 12.45 -6.94
CA ASN A 55 12.08 12.50 -8.04
C ASN A 55 12.40 13.98 -8.35
N PRO A 56 13.68 14.38 -8.41
CA PRO A 56 14.08 15.75 -8.78
C PRO A 56 13.46 16.24 -10.09
N TYR A 57 13.23 15.33 -11.04
CA TYR A 57 12.71 15.63 -12.37
C TYR A 57 11.18 15.64 -12.45
N CYS A 58 10.48 15.05 -11.49
CA CYS A 58 9.02 15.07 -11.44
C CYS A 58 8.51 14.75 -10.03
N LEU A 59 8.07 15.78 -9.32
CA LEU A 59 7.42 15.64 -8.03
C LEU A 59 5.97 15.23 -8.22
N HIS A 60 5.58 14.13 -7.58
CA HIS A 60 4.19 13.73 -7.49
C HIS A 60 3.35 14.87 -6.85
N PRO A 61 2.10 15.14 -7.28
CA PRO A 61 1.33 16.30 -6.80
C PRO A 61 1.19 16.35 -5.28
N VAL A 62 1.04 15.18 -4.65
CA VAL A 62 0.98 15.06 -3.19
C VAL A 62 2.30 15.47 -2.54
N GLU A 63 3.44 15.01 -3.07
CA GLU A 63 4.76 15.36 -2.52
C GLU A 63 5.04 16.86 -2.69
N LYS A 64 4.69 17.43 -3.84
CA LYS A 64 4.77 18.88 -4.07
C LYS A 64 3.92 19.65 -3.06
N ALA A 65 2.67 19.25 -2.85
CA ALA A 65 1.78 19.90 -1.90
C ALA A 65 2.24 19.73 -0.44
N LEU A 66 2.83 18.59 -0.08
CA LEU A 66 3.44 18.40 1.25
C LEU A 66 4.68 19.29 1.44
N MET A 67 5.51 19.44 0.42
CA MET A 67 6.64 20.36 0.41
C MET A 67 6.18 21.83 0.56
N ASP A 68 5.16 22.24 -0.20
CA ASP A 68 4.54 23.57 -0.08
C ASP A 68 3.93 23.81 1.30
N ALA A 69 3.29 22.81 1.89
CA ALA A 69 2.76 22.88 3.25
C ALA A 69 3.89 23.05 4.29
N ASN A 70 5.01 22.36 4.11
CA ASN A 70 6.18 22.52 4.98
C ASN A 70 6.74 23.94 4.93
N PHE A 71 6.96 24.49 3.72
CA PHE A 71 7.41 25.88 3.57
C PHE A 71 6.43 26.89 4.15
N ALA A 72 5.14 26.72 3.88
CA ALA A 72 4.11 27.60 4.43
C ALA A 72 4.07 27.56 5.96
N SER A 73 4.39 26.41 6.57
CA SER A 73 4.50 26.28 8.02
C SER A 73 5.70 27.07 8.57
N VAL A 74 6.85 27.00 7.91
CA VAL A 74 8.06 27.75 8.29
C VAL A 74 7.83 29.26 8.14
N GLU A 75 7.20 29.69 7.05
CA GLU A 75 6.84 31.09 6.76
C GLU A 75 5.66 31.60 7.63
N MET A 76 5.07 30.75 8.47
CA MET A 76 3.83 31.01 9.22
C MET A 76 2.66 31.51 8.35
N ASN A 77 2.63 31.11 7.08
CA ASN A 77 1.60 31.51 6.12
C ASN A 77 0.43 30.52 6.12
N LEU A 78 -0.55 30.79 6.99
CA LEU A 78 -1.72 29.93 7.16
C LEU A 78 -2.54 29.74 5.87
N LYS A 79 -2.66 30.78 5.02
CA LYS A 79 -3.44 30.69 3.78
C LYS A 79 -2.82 29.69 2.80
N ARG A 80 -1.50 29.77 2.63
CA ARG A 80 -0.74 28.86 1.76
C ARG A 80 -0.77 27.43 2.31
N PHE A 81 -0.66 27.28 3.63
CA PHE A 81 -0.76 25.97 4.29
C PHE A 81 -2.13 25.30 4.05
N ILE A 82 -3.22 26.04 4.22
CA ILE A 82 -4.58 25.53 3.99
C ILE A 82 -4.78 25.11 2.53
N ALA A 83 -4.28 25.92 1.58
CA ALA A 83 -4.36 25.60 0.16
C ALA A 83 -3.60 24.31 -0.18
N ALA A 84 -2.37 24.18 0.30
CA ALA A 84 -1.55 22.97 0.10
C ALA A 84 -2.21 21.73 0.73
N ARG A 85 -2.72 21.85 1.95
CA ARG A 85 -3.47 20.78 2.63
C ARG A 85 -4.70 20.34 1.85
N LYS A 86 -5.43 21.29 1.25
CA LYS A 86 -6.61 21.00 0.43
C LYS A 86 -6.25 20.10 -0.76
N VAL A 87 -5.16 20.40 -1.47
CA VAL A 87 -4.69 19.59 -2.61
C VAL A 87 -4.39 18.15 -2.19
N VAL A 88 -3.68 17.95 -1.07
CA VAL A 88 -3.38 16.61 -0.56
C VAL A 88 -4.65 15.83 -0.24
N ILE A 89 -5.61 16.48 0.45
CA ILE A 89 -6.87 15.83 0.83
C ILE A 89 -7.68 15.47 -0.41
N GLU A 90 -7.90 16.40 -1.33
CA GLU A 90 -8.70 16.17 -2.54
C GLU A 90 -8.11 15.05 -3.39
N PHE A 91 -6.78 14.98 -3.50
CA PHE A 91 -6.10 13.94 -4.26
C PHE A 91 -6.22 12.55 -3.61
N LEU A 92 -6.04 12.46 -2.30
CA LEU A 92 -6.05 11.17 -1.58
C LEU A 92 -7.46 10.70 -1.21
N GLU A 93 -8.46 11.59 -1.27
CA GLU A 93 -9.83 11.27 -0.86
C GLU A 93 -10.48 10.19 -1.74
N SER A 94 -10.26 10.23 -3.07
CA SER A 94 -10.78 9.19 -3.97
C SER A 94 -10.25 7.81 -3.59
N GLN A 95 -8.93 7.70 -3.40
CA GLN A 95 -8.26 6.47 -3.02
C GLN A 95 -8.72 5.98 -1.64
N TYR A 96 -8.84 6.90 -0.67
CA TYR A 96 -9.35 6.55 0.65
C TYR A 96 -10.77 5.98 0.59
N ARG A 97 -11.66 6.56 -0.22
CA ARG A 97 -13.03 6.05 -0.41
C ARG A 97 -13.02 4.65 -1.01
N CYS A 98 -12.18 4.40 -2.02
CA CYS A 98 -12.03 3.07 -2.62
C CYS A 98 -11.53 2.04 -1.60
N ILE A 99 -10.44 2.33 -0.88
CA ILE A 99 -9.87 1.46 0.15
C ILE A 99 -10.91 1.16 1.24
N ASN A 100 -11.64 2.18 1.71
CA ASN A 100 -12.65 2.01 2.75
C ASN A 100 -13.86 1.21 2.26
N SER A 101 -14.25 1.34 0.99
CA SER A 101 -15.31 0.53 0.38
C SER A 101 -14.91 -0.94 0.29
N GLU A 102 -13.75 -1.23 -0.30
CA GLU A 102 -13.29 -2.61 -0.49
C GLU A 102 -12.92 -3.30 0.83
N SER A 103 -12.35 -2.57 1.79
CA SER A 103 -12.08 -3.13 3.14
C SER A 103 -13.36 -3.52 3.88
N ARG A 104 -14.47 -2.78 3.69
CA ARG A 104 -15.78 -3.15 4.26
C ARG A 104 -16.33 -4.40 3.61
N GLN A 105 -16.30 -4.49 2.28
CA GLN A 105 -16.73 -5.67 1.54
C GLN A 105 -15.92 -6.91 1.95
N LEU A 106 -14.59 -6.77 2.04
CA LEU A 106 -13.71 -7.83 2.51
C LEU A 106 -14.02 -8.24 3.96
N ALA A 107 -14.30 -7.27 4.84
CA ALA A 107 -14.66 -7.57 6.23
C ALA A 107 -16.01 -8.29 6.35
N GLU A 108 -17.00 -7.93 5.53
CA GLU A 108 -18.30 -8.60 5.46
C GLU A 108 -18.17 -10.02 4.91
N PHE A 109 -17.37 -10.19 3.86
CA PHE A 109 -17.00 -11.50 3.33
C PHE A 109 -16.33 -12.36 4.39
N VAL A 110 -15.29 -11.87 5.07
CA VAL A 110 -14.63 -12.62 6.15
C VAL A 110 -15.64 -13.00 7.25
N LYS A 111 -16.58 -12.12 7.61
CA LYS A 111 -17.63 -12.42 8.59
C LYS A 111 -18.57 -13.53 8.13
N SER A 112 -18.89 -13.64 6.83
CA SER A 112 -19.74 -14.73 6.34
C SER A 112 -19.06 -16.09 6.48
N PHE A 113 -17.72 -16.14 6.43
CA PHE A 113 -16.92 -17.37 6.60
C PHE A 113 -16.53 -17.69 8.05
N LYS A 114 -16.74 -16.76 8.99
CA LYS A 114 -16.53 -16.97 10.44
C LYS A 114 -17.72 -17.69 11.08
N ARG A 115 -18.06 -18.88 10.57
CA ARG A 115 -19.11 -19.75 11.10
C ARG A 115 -18.59 -21.17 11.25
N THR A 116 -19.17 -21.92 12.17
CA THR A 116 -18.83 -23.32 12.39
C THR A 116 -19.01 -24.14 11.11
N GLY A 117 -17.99 -24.93 10.75
CA GLY A 117 -17.95 -25.75 9.55
C GLY A 117 -17.48 -25.06 8.25
N LEU A 118 -17.20 -23.75 8.27
CA LEU A 118 -16.70 -22.99 7.11
C LEU A 118 -15.17 -22.81 7.14
N LEU A 119 -14.64 -22.10 6.14
CA LEU A 119 -13.20 -21.89 5.91
C LEU A 119 -12.50 -21.24 7.13
N LEU A 120 -13.15 -20.28 7.78
CA LEU A 120 -12.60 -19.53 8.92
C LEU A 120 -13.29 -19.91 10.24
N ASP A 121 -13.60 -21.20 10.41
CA ASP A 121 -14.22 -21.72 11.62
C ASP A 121 -13.26 -21.62 12.82
N PRO A 122 -13.58 -20.80 13.84
CA PRO A 122 -12.74 -20.67 15.03
C PRO A 122 -12.63 -21.96 15.85
N ALA A 123 -13.57 -22.91 15.68
CA ALA A 123 -13.56 -24.20 16.38
C ALA A 123 -12.80 -25.31 15.61
N ARG A 124 -12.24 -25.02 14.43
CA ARG A 124 -11.45 -25.97 13.62
C ARG A 124 -9.99 -26.07 14.05
N GLU A 125 -9.43 -25.05 14.73
CA GLU A 125 -8.04 -25.08 15.23
C GLU A 125 -7.75 -26.25 16.18
N HIS A 126 -8.78 -26.95 16.68
CA HIS A 126 -8.64 -28.06 17.64
C HIS A 126 -9.08 -29.42 17.09
N ARG A 127 -9.44 -29.52 15.80
CA ARG A 127 -10.02 -30.74 15.22
C ARG A 127 -9.20 -31.22 14.02
N ASN A 128 -8.33 -32.20 14.27
CA ASN A 128 -7.53 -32.96 13.30
C ASN A 128 -8.40 -33.84 12.38
N HIS A 129 -9.42 -33.29 11.73
CA HIS A 129 -10.20 -34.05 10.75
C HIS A 129 -9.63 -33.80 9.35
N ALA A 130 -9.10 -34.87 8.74
CA ALA A 130 -8.81 -34.90 7.31
C ALA A 130 -10.10 -34.55 6.54
N PRO A 131 -10.12 -33.45 5.78
CA PRO A 131 -11.31 -33.09 5.02
C PRO A 131 -11.55 -34.13 3.93
N GLY A 132 -12.76 -34.68 3.85
CA GLY A 132 -13.17 -35.55 2.74
C GLY A 132 -13.07 -34.81 1.39
N LEU A 133 -13.06 -35.55 0.28
CA LEU A 133 -12.84 -35.03 -1.08
C LEU A 133 -13.72 -33.82 -1.44
N TRP A 134 -15.01 -33.86 -1.08
CA TRP A 134 -15.96 -32.75 -1.25
C TRP A 134 -15.64 -31.52 -0.39
N SER A 135 -15.14 -31.72 0.84
CA SER A 135 -14.66 -30.63 1.69
C SER A 135 -13.38 -30.00 1.14
N SER A 136 -12.54 -30.77 0.44
CA SER A 136 -11.32 -30.26 -0.21
C SER A 136 -11.66 -29.39 -1.42
N ILE A 137 -12.57 -29.84 -2.30
CA ILE A 137 -13.01 -29.10 -3.50
C ILE A 137 -13.76 -27.82 -3.14
N MET A 138 -14.67 -27.88 -2.14
CA MET A 138 -15.34 -26.68 -1.63
C MET A 138 -14.33 -25.69 -1.05
N CYS A 139 -13.34 -26.15 -0.27
CA CYS A 139 -12.27 -25.29 0.24
C CYS A 139 -11.45 -24.63 -0.87
N LEU A 140 -11.17 -25.31 -1.98
CA LEU A 140 -10.46 -24.75 -3.14
C LEU A 140 -11.26 -23.65 -3.84
N ASN A 141 -12.55 -23.86 -4.08
CA ASN A 141 -13.43 -22.82 -4.66
C ASN A 141 -13.49 -21.57 -3.77
N TYR A 142 -13.62 -21.75 -2.45
CA TYR A 142 -13.61 -20.63 -1.51
C TYR A 142 -12.23 -19.95 -1.43
N ALA A 143 -11.14 -20.70 -1.53
CA ALA A 143 -9.80 -20.12 -1.55
C ALA A 143 -9.57 -19.24 -2.79
N GLY A 144 -10.08 -19.66 -3.96
CA GLY A 144 -10.08 -18.84 -5.18
C GLY A 144 -10.90 -17.55 -5.00
N GLU A 145 -12.10 -17.64 -4.42
CA GLU A 145 -12.93 -16.46 -4.14
C GLU A 145 -12.26 -15.50 -3.14
N VAL A 146 -11.63 -16.04 -2.09
CA VAL A 146 -10.84 -15.24 -1.12
C VAL A 146 -9.70 -14.51 -1.82
N LEU A 147 -8.95 -15.19 -2.69
CA LEU A 147 -7.86 -14.58 -3.46
C LEU A 147 -8.36 -13.42 -4.32
N LEU A 148 -9.44 -13.62 -5.06
CA LEU A 148 -10.03 -12.55 -5.89
C LEU A 148 -10.40 -11.32 -5.06
N ARG A 149 -11.02 -11.52 -3.90
CA ARG A 149 -11.36 -10.40 -2.98
C ARG A 149 -10.12 -9.69 -2.45
N LEU A 150 -9.05 -10.42 -2.17
CA LEU A 150 -7.78 -9.84 -1.74
C LEU A 150 -7.09 -9.07 -2.87
N GLU A 151 -7.17 -9.57 -4.11
CA GLU A 151 -6.66 -8.89 -5.30
C GLU A 151 -7.42 -7.60 -5.59
N ASP A 152 -8.75 -7.61 -5.51
CA ASP A 152 -9.59 -6.42 -5.67
C ASP A 152 -9.25 -5.38 -4.61
N TYR A 153 -9.10 -5.79 -3.34
CA TYR A 153 -8.64 -4.92 -2.28
C TYR A 153 -7.22 -4.38 -2.55
N ALA A 154 -6.28 -5.22 -2.98
CA ALA A 154 -4.92 -4.81 -3.31
C ALA A 154 -4.89 -3.77 -4.44
N ARG A 155 -5.78 -3.89 -5.43
CA ARG A 155 -5.90 -2.97 -6.56
C ARG A 155 -6.24 -1.55 -6.13
N THR A 156 -6.95 -1.38 -5.00
CA THR A 156 -7.28 -0.04 -4.46
C THR A 156 -6.07 0.76 -3.97
N PHE A 157 -4.93 0.10 -3.75
CA PHE A 157 -3.69 0.76 -3.35
C PHE A 157 -2.84 1.23 -4.54
N VAL A 158 -3.24 0.91 -5.77
CA VAL A 158 -2.60 1.46 -6.96
C VAL A 158 -2.97 2.93 -7.04
N ARG A 159 -1.97 3.81 -6.91
CA ARG A 159 -2.20 5.25 -6.92
C ARG A 159 -2.61 5.71 -8.31
N ASP A 160 -3.60 6.60 -8.36
CA ASP A 160 -3.87 7.41 -9.54
C ASP A 160 -2.69 8.35 -9.75
N VAL A 161 -1.96 8.16 -10.85
CA VAL A 161 -0.79 8.99 -11.19
C VAL A 161 -1.17 9.89 -12.37
N PRO A 162 -1.00 11.23 -12.27
CA PRO A 162 -1.24 12.14 -13.40
C PRO A 162 -0.41 11.78 -14.62
N GLN A 163 -0.91 12.12 -15.81
CA GLN A 163 -0.28 11.71 -17.07
C GLN A 163 1.17 12.20 -17.21
N GLU A 164 1.44 13.41 -16.71
CA GLU A 164 2.76 14.04 -16.69
C GLU A 164 3.74 13.24 -15.84
N THR A 165 3.26 12.67 -14.74
CA THR A 165 4.06 11.86 -13.82
C THR A 165 4.20 10.41 -14.32
N LYS A 166 3.24 9.88 -15.08
CA LYS A 166 3.29 8.50 -15.61
C LYS A 166 4.52 8.22 -16.47
N SER A 167 5.01 9.20 -17.22
CA SER A 167 6.22 9.04 -18.06
C SER A 167 7.45 8.73 -17.20
N VAL A 168 7.61 9.43 -16.07
CA VAL A 168 8.70 9.20 -15.12
C VAL A 168 8.52 7.88 -14.37
N PHE A 169 7.30 7.53 -13.99
CA PHE A 169 7.00 6.22 -13.41
C PHE A 169 7.36 5.07 -14.35
N ARG A 170 7.12 5.26 -15.66
CA ARG A 170 7.49 4.27 -16.67
C ARG A 170 9.01 4.09 -16.77
N LEU A 171 9.77 5.18 -16.72
CA LEU A 171 11.23 5.13 -16.74
C LEU A 171 11.81 4.45 -15.50
N MET A 172 11.15 4.57 -14.35
CA MET A 172 11.58 4.00 -13.07
C MET A 172 10.89 2.68 -12.72
N GLN A 173 10.14 2.07 -13.64
CA GLN A 173 9.26 0.95 -13.33
C GLN A 173 9.99 -0.25 -12.69
N ALA A 174 11.22 -0.54 -13.13
CA ALA A 174 12.04 -1.60 -12.55
C ALA A 174 12.37 -1.34 -11.07
N ASN A 175 12.62 -0.08 -10.72
CA ASN A 175 12.92 0.31 -9.33
C ASN A 175 11.68 0.17 -8.46
N PHE A 176 10.52 0.65 -8.93
CA PHE A 176 9.25 0.45 -8.24
C PHE A 176 8.96 -1.04 -8.04
N ALA A 177 9.09 -1.85 -9.08
CA ALA A 177 8.86 -3.29 -8.98
C ALA A 177 9.79 -3.95 -7.95
N ARG A 178 11.07 -3.57 -7.93
CA ARG A 178 12.04 -4.08 -6.94
C ARG A 178 11.68 -3.66 -5.51
N SER A 179 11.34 -2.40 -5.29
CA SER A 179 10.99 -1.88 -3.96
C SER A 179 9.70 -2.47 -3.42
N TYR A 180 8.71 -2.70 -4.28
CA TYR A 180 7.43 -3.26 -3.86
C TYR A 180 7.45 -4.78 -3.69
N LYS A 181 8.28 -5.51 -4.46
CA LYS A 181 8.31 -6.98 -4.46
C LYS A 181 8.59 -7.61 -3.09
N SER A 182 9.36 -6.94 -2.23
CA SER A 182 9.71 -7.45 -0.90
C SER A 182 8.72 -7.02 0.19
N LEU A 183 7.67 -6.27 -0.13
CA LEU A 183 6.71 -5.86 0.88
C LEU A 183 5.95 -7.07 1.44
N PRO A 184 5.67 -7.10 2.76
CA PRO A 184 4.95 -8.21 3.39
C PRO A 184 3.65 -8.58 2.69
N ARG A 185 2.90 -7.58 2.20
CA ARG A 185 1.67 -7.80 1.42
C ARG A 185 1.93 -8.58 0.15
N GLU A 186 2.90 -8.17 -0.67
CA GLU A 186 3.21 -8.82 -1.95
C GLU A 186 3.68 -10.25 -1.75
N LEU A 187 4.51 -10.48 -0.72
CA LEU A 187 4.97 -11.81 -0.35
C LEU A 187 3.82 -12.73 0.10
N ALA A 188 2.90 -12.19 0.92
CA ALA A 188 1.73 -12.92 1.39
C ALA A 188 0.75 -13.24 0.25
N MET A 189 0.47 -12.29 -0.64
CA MET A 189 -0.36 -12.50 -1.82
C MET A 189 0.22 -13.58 -2.72
N LYS A 190 1.52 -13.48 -3.02
CA LYS A 190 2.21 -14.49 -3.83
C LYS A 190 2.13 -15.88 -3.20
N THR A 191 2.41 -15.98 -1.91
CA THR A 191 2.35 -17.27 -1.20
C THR A 191 0.94 -17.85 -1.21
N ALA A 192 -0.09 -17.02 -1.05
CA ALA A 192 -1.47 -17.45 -1.12
C ALA A 192 -1.83 -17.97 -2.52
N SER A 193 -1.42 -17.27 -3.60
CA SER A 193 -1.61 -17.73 -4.98
C SER A 193 -0.88 -19.05 -5.24
N ASP A 194 0.40 -19.15 -4.90
CA ASP A 194 1.22 -20.36 -5.09
C ASP A 194 0.58 -21.59 -4.38
N LEU A 195 0.00 -21.39 -3.19
CA LEU A 195 -0.68 -22.45 -2.44
C LEU A 195 -1.99 -22.90 -3.09
N VAL A 196 -2.77 -21.99 -3.65
CA VAL A 196 -4.02 -22.33 -4.35
C VAL A 196 -3.72 -23.05 -5.67
N GLU A 197 -2.77 -22.54 -6.45
CA GLU A 197 -2.34 -23.15 -7.72
C GLU A 197 -1.77 -24.56 -7.50
N SER A 198 -0.85 -24.72 -6.55
CA SER A 198 -0.27 -26.03 -6.25
C SER A 198 -1.29 -27.04 -5.67
N SER A 199 -2.33 -26.55 -4.99
CA SER A 199 -3.42 -27.40 -4.50
C SER A 199 -4.39 -27.80 -5.61
N TRP A 200 -4.60 -26.92 -6.59
CA TRP A 200 -5.38 -27.22 -7.80
C TRP A 200 -4.71 -28.30 -8.66
N ASP A 201 -3.41 -28.16 -8.94
CA ASP A 201 -2.66 -29.11 -9.75
C ASP A 201 -2.68 -30.52 -9.13
N LYS A 202 -2.49 -30.61 -7.81
CA LYS A 202 -2.58 -31.89 -7.08
C LYS A 202 -3.99 -32.47 -7.12
N GLY A 203 -5.03 -31.64 -7.00
CA GLY A 203 -6.42 -32.06 -7.12
C GLY A 203 -6.77 -32.63 -8.50
N CYS A 204 -6.29 -32.00 -9.57
CA CYS A 204 -6.49 -32.47 -10.94
C CYS A 204 -5.85 -33.85 -11.20
N HIS A 205 -4.65 -34.11 -10.66
CA HIS A 205 -4.01 -35.41 -10.79
C HIS A 205 -4.80 -36.57 -10.13
N PHE A 206 -5.58 -36.29 -9.08
CA PHE A 206 -6.49 -37.28 -8.48
C PHE A 206 -7.76 -37.51 -9.31
N PHE A 207 -8.20 -36.55 -10.11
CA PHE A 207 -9.41 -36.65 -10.94
C PHE A 207 -9.19 -37.40 -12.27
N PHE A 208 -7.98 -37.39 -12.82
CA PHE A 208 -7.66 -38.08 -14.08
C PHE A 208 -7.11 -39.51 -13.90
N ALA A 209 -6.91 -39.96 -12.67
CA ALA A 209 -6.38 -41.29 -12.33
C ALA A 209 -7.44 -42.27 -11.80
N ALA A 210 -8.72 -41.89 -11.79
CA ALA A 210 -9.88 -42.72 -11.41
C ALA A 210 -10.79 -42.93 -12.63
#